data_AF-A0A929PU63-F1
#
_entry.id   AF-A0A929PU63-F1
#
_cell.length_a   1.000
_cell.length_b   1.000
_cell.length_c   1.000
_cell.angle_alpha   90.00
_cell.angle_beta   90.00
_cell.angle_gamma   90.00
#
_symmetry.space_group_name_H-M   'P 1'
#
loop_
_entity.id
_entity.type
_entity.pdbx_description
1 polymer ?
#
loop_
_entity_poly.entity_id
_entity_poly.type
_entity_poly.pdbx_seq_one_letter_code
_entity_poly.pdbx_strand_id
1 'polypeptide(L)'
;MKLNAKDVASGIMLVVLAVVGLWLNMDHTLGSARRMGPGYMPMLVFWLQLGLGAIVLIAGLFSGPDPLEKWTKIDFVTLFLGIAATLVSYPLFNSVEALSSNWYGLGVSLLVGLAILTVSPGWRVIGVISAAMTLFGLLLDTGGLFLAIAGTILVAAFADRSHRPLGVAGLIVFLIALCWWVFIKELDIRVAIWPTF
;
A
#
# COMPACT_ATOMS: atom_id res chain seq x y z
N MET A 1 -1.66 -16.43 -32.44
CA MET A 1 -1.61 -15.70 -31.17
C MET A 1 -2.45 -16.46 -30.15
N LYS A 2 -1.84 -17.00 -29.10
CA LYS A 2 -2.59 -17.43 -27.92
C LYS A 2 -2.70 -16.17 -27.08
N LEU A 3 -3.91 -15.70 -26.85
CA LEU A 3 -4.15 -14.44 -26.17
C LEU A 3 -4.44 -14.75 -24.70
N ASN A 4 -3.61 -14.21 -23.81
CA ASN A 4 -3.87 -14.25 -22.38
C ASN A 4 -4.76 -13.06 -22.01
N ALA A 5 -6.06 -13.31 -21.87
CA ALA A 5 -7.03 -12.25 -21.57
C ALA A 5 -6.73 -11.52 -20.24
N LYS A 6 -6.13 -12.21 -19.27
CA LYS A 6 -5.73 -11.65 -17.97
C LYS A 6 -4.59 -10.65 -18.09
N ASP A 7 -3.54 -11.02 -18.83
CA ASP A 7 -2.38 -10.16 -19.02
C ASP A 7 -2.71 -8.98 -19.94
N VAL A 8 -3.53 -9.21 -20.97
CA VAL A 8 -3.99 -8.13 -21.85
C VAL A 8 -4.87 -7.14 -21.07
N ALA A 9 -5.82 -7.61 -20.28
CA ALA A 9 -6.69 -6.74 -19.48
C ALA A 9 -5.90 -5.93 -18.44
N SER A 10 -4.97 -6.57 -17.72
CA SER A 10 -4.12 -5.89 -16.74
C SER A 10 -3.16 -4.89 -17.41
N GLY A 11 -2.57 -5.24 -18.55
CA GLY A 11 -1.75 -4.34 -19.37
C GLY A 11 -2.52 -3.11 -19.84
N ILE A 12 -3.74 -3.29 -20.36
CA ILE A 12 -4.63 -2.18 -20.74
C ILE A 12 -4.92 -1.27 -19.54
N MET A 13 -5.28 -1.86 -18.40
CA MET A 13 -5.56 -1.09 -17.18
C MET A 13 -4.35 -0.25 -16.74
N LEU A 14 -3.15 -0.83 -16.74
CA LEU A 14 -1.92 -0.14 -16.37
C LEU A 14 -1.61 1.02 -17.32
N VAL A 15 -1.78 0.80 -18.64
CA VAL A 15 -1.59 1.83 -19.66
C VAL A 15 -2.61 2.97 -19.49
N VAL A 16 -3.89 2.65 -19.31
CA VAL A 16 -4.94 3.66 -19.11
C VAL A 16 -4.65 4.50 -17.88
N LEU A 17 -4.32 3.88 -16.75
CA LEU A 17 -4.02 4.60 -15.51
C LEU A 17 -2.78 5.49 -15.67
N ALA A 18 -1.75 5.02 -16.37
CA ALA A 18 -0.55 5.81 -16.65
C ALA A 18 -0.85 6.99 -17.58
N VAL A 19 -1.65 6.81 -18.63
CA VAL A 19 -2.06 7.89 -19.55
C VAL A 19 -2.88 8.95 -18.81
N VAL A 20 -3.87 8.53 -18.01
CA VAL A 20 -4.66 9.45 -17.19
C VAL A 20 -3.77 10.19 -16.18
N GLY A 21 -2.85 9.47 -15.52
CA GLY A 21 -1.89 10.06 -14.59
C GLY A 21 -0.97 11.10 -15.25
N LEU A 22 -0.42 10.79 -16.43
CA LEU A 22 0.40 11.72 -17.20
C LEU A 22 -0.40 12.93 -17.67
N TRP A 23 -1.66 12.74 -18.06
CA TRP A 23 -2.55 13.81 -18.46
C TRP A 23 -2.85 14.77 -17.30
N LEU A 24 -3.22 14.25 -16.12
CA LEU A 24 -3.41 15.06 -14.92
C LEU A 24 -2.12 15.76 -14.48
N ASN A 25 -0.96 15.13 -14.71
CA ASN A 25 0.33 15.70 -14.35
C ASN A 25 0.76 16.87 -15.25
N MET A 26 0.10 17.10 -16.38
CA MET A 26 0.37 18.25 -17.25
C MET A 26 0.11 19.59 -16.56
N ASP A 27 -0.76 19.60 -15.55
CA ASP A 27 -1.08 20.80 -14.76
C ASP A 27 -0.01 21.11 -13.69
N HIS A 28 1.04 20.29 -13.57
CA HIS A 28 2.07 20.42 -12.54
C HIS A 28 3.43 20.81 -13.12
N THR A 29 4.11 21.74 -12.43
CA THR A 29 5.47 22.16 -12.82
C THR A 29 6.46 21.03 -12.58
N LEU A 30 7.21 20.64 -13.61
CA LEU A 30 8.20 19.55 -13.54
C LEU A 30 9.54 19.99 -12.91
N GLY A 31 9.95 21.25 -13.09
CA GLY A 31 11.28 21.69 -12.65
C GLY A 31 12.42 20.95 -13.37
N SER A 32 13.55 20.75 -12.69
CA SER A 32 14.72 20.02 -13.22
C SER A 32 15.09 18.84 -12.31
N ALA A 33 15.90 17.88 -12.79
CA ALA A 33 16.32 16.73 -11.99
C ALA A 33 17.00 17.11 -10.64
N ARG A 34 17.63 18.30 -10.57
CA ARG A 34 18.30 18.81 -9.36
C ARG A 34 17.41 19.72 -8.50
N ARG A 35 16.28 20.17 -9.03
CA ARG A 35 15.27 20.99 -8.35
C ARG A 35 13.90 20.52 -8.83
N MET A 36 13.53 19.32 -8.39
CA MET A 36 12.35 18.61 -8.86
C MET A 36 11.10 19.37 -8.41
N GLY A 37 10.25 19.73 -9.37
CA GLY A 37 8.93 20.27 -9.10
C GLY A 37 7.94 19.17 -8.71
N PRO A 38 6.74 19.53 -8.22
CA PRO A 38 5.73 18.57 -7.77
C PRO A 38 5.33 17.55 -8.83
N GLY A 39 5.44 17.88 -10.12
CA GLY A 39 5.11 16.96 -11.22
C GLY A 39 6.23 16.01 -11.65
N TYR A 40 7.48 16.21 -11.21
CA TYR A 40 8.63 15.43 -11.70
C TYR A 40 8.56 13.96 -11.29
N MET A 41 8.29 13.70 -10.01
CA MET A 41 8.21 12.35 -9.47
C MET A 41 6.99 11.58 -10.02
N PRO A 42 5.76 12.16 -10.03
CA PRO A 42 4.63 11.53 -10.69
C PRO A 42 4.88 11.22 -12.16
N MET A 43 5.51 12.14 -12.91
CA MET A 43 5.88 11.92 -14.31
C MET A 43 6.71 10.64 -14.49
N LEU A 44 7.77 10.48 -13.70
CA LEU A 44 8.64 9.30 -13.79
C LEU A 44 7.89 8.01 -13.47
N VAL A 45 7.08 8.02 -12.42
CA VAL A 45 6.29 6.85 -12.01
C VAL A 45 5.31 6.45 -13.11
N PHE A 46 4.59 7.40 -13.70
CA PHE A 46 3.63 7.09 -14.76
C PHE A 46 4.31 6.69 -16.08
N TRP A 47 5.47 7.25 -16.43
CA TRP A 47 6.24 6.77 -17.59
C TRP A 47 6.75 5.34 -17.39
N LEU A 48 7.27 5.03 -16.20
CA LEU A 48 7.69 3.67 -15.85
C LEU A 48 6.49 2.72 -15.91
N GLN A 49 5.35 3.11 -15.33
CA GLN A 49 4.12 2.34 -15.36
C GLN A 49 3.60 2.14 -16.79
N LEU A 50 3.66 3.16 -17.64
CA LEU A 50 3.28 3.07 -19.05
C LEU A 50 4.16 2.04 -19.78
N GLY A 51 5.47 2.09 -19.56
CA GLY A 51 6.43 1.14 -20.11
C GLY A 51 6.15 -0.30 -19.64
N LEU A 52 5.98 -0.50 -18.34
CA LEU A 52 5.65 -1.81 -17.76
C LEU A 52 4.29 -2.32 -18.27
N GLY A 53 3.27 -1.45 -18.33
CA GLY A 53 1.94 -1.78 -18.84
C GLY A 53 1.98 -2.18 -20.32
N ALA A 54 2.76 -1.47 -21.14
CA ALA A 54 2.98 -1.83 -22.53
C ALA A 54 3.69 -3.19 -22.66
N ILE A 55 4.72 -3.45 -21.85
CA ILE A 55 5.41 -4.75 -21.82
C ILE A 55 4.44 -5.89 -21.49
N VAL A 56 3.63 -5.73 -20.43
CA VAL A 56 2.63 -6.74 -20.01
C VAL A 56 1.58 -6.94 -21.10
N LEU A 57 1.08 -5.86 -21.71
CA LEU A 57 0.09 -5.93 -22.79
C LEU A 57 0.65 -6.69 -23.99
N ILE A 58 1.87 -6.37 -24.41
CA ILE A 58 2.53 -7.07 -25.53
C ILE A 58 2.77 -8.54 -25.17
N ALA A 59 3.31 -8.83 -23.98
CA ALA A 59 3.52 -10.20 -23.53
C ALA A 59 2.22 -11.01 -23.51
N GLY A 60 1.12 -10.41 -23.05
CA GLY A 60 -0.21 -11.03 -23.01
C GLY A 60 -0.76 -11.43 -24.39
N LEU A 61 -0.30 -10.82 -25.48
CA LEU A 61 -0.66 -11.21 -26.85
C LEU A 61 0.02 -12.51 -27.31
N PHE A 62 1.06 -12.95 -26.59
CA PHE A 62 1.86 -14.13 -26.91
C PHE A 62 1.81 -15.23 -25.82
N SER A 63 1.39 -14.91 -24.60
CA SER A 63 1.25 -15.84 -23.47
C SER A 63 0.03 -16.77 -23.60
N GLY A 64 0.14 -17.99 -23.07
CA GLY A 64 -0.92 -19.01 -23.11
C GLY A 64 -2.21 -18.58 -22.39
N PRO A 65 -3.33 -19.30 -22.59
CA PRO A 65 -4.61 -18.93 -22.00
C PRO A 65 -4.66 -19.25 -20.50
N ASP A 66 -4.48 -18.21 -19.67
CA ASP A 66 -4.86 -18.26 -18.27
C ASP A 66 -6.30 -17.75 -18.11
N PRO A 67 -7.24 -18.56 -17.60
CA PRO A 67 -8.61 -18.10 -17.36
C PRO A 67 -8.61 -16.99 -16.30
N LEU A 68 -9.44 -15.97 -16.54
CA LEU A 68 -9.70 -14.92 -15.56
C LEU A 68 -10.35 -15.53 -14.31
N GLU A 69 -9.80 -15.19 -13.14
CA GLU A 69 -10.42 -15.53 -11.87
C GLU A 69 -11.74 -14.78 -11.75
N LYS A 70 -12.83 -15.51 -11.54
CA LYS A 70 -14.16 -14.93 -11.43
C LYS A 70 -14.36 -14.42 -10.01
N TRP A 71 -14.65 -13.13 -9.90
CA TRP A 71 -14.90 -12.51 -8.62
C TRP A 71 -16.18 -13.07 -8.02
N THR A 72 -16.10 -13.45 -6.76
CA THR A 72 -17.22 -13.99 -6.00
C THR A 72 -18.06 -12.82 -5.46
N LYS A 73 -19.36 -13.04 -5.23
CA LYS A 73 -20.24 -12.01 -4.63
C LYS A 73 -19.69 -11.44 -3.32
N ILE A 74 -18.98 -12.27 -2.54
CA ILE A 74 -18.32 -11.88 -1.29
C ILE A 74 -17.26 -10.80 -1.53
N ASP A 75 -16.54 -10.85 -2.64
CA ASP A 75 -15.45 -9.93 -2.96
C ASP A 75 -16.00 -8.52 -3.21
N PHE A 76 -17.16 -8.41 -3.86
CA PHE A 76 -17.84 -7.13 -4.04
C PHE A 76 -18.45 -6.63 -2.73
N VAL A 77 -19.14 -7.50 -1.99
CA VAL A 77 -19.80 -7.11 -0.73
C VAL A 77 -18.79 -6.60 0.28
N THR A 78 -17.66 -7.27 0.45
CA THR A 78 -16.59 -6.85 1.39
C THR A 78 -15.92 -5.55 0.95
N LEU A 79 -15.75 -5.31 -0.35
CA LEU A 79 -15.27 -4.03 -0.87
C LEU A 79 -16.21 -2.87 -0.52
N PHE A 80 -17.50 -2.98 -0.86
CA PHE A 80 -18.47 -1.92 -0.58
C PHE A 80 -18.69 -1.73 0.92
N LEU A 81 -18.73 -2.82 1.70
CA LEU A 81 -18.82 -2.74 3.16
C LEU A 81 -17.57 -2.11 3.78
N GLY A 82 -16.38 -2.41 3.29
CA GLY A 82 -15.14 -1.80 3.76
C GLY A 82 -15.14 -0.29 3.55
N ILE A 83 -15.53 0.16 2.35
CA ILE A 83 -15.67 1.59 2.03
C ILE A 83 -16.73 2.25 2.92
N ALA A 84 -17.93 1.66 3.03
CA ALA A 84 -18.99 2.18 3.86
C ALA A 84 -18.59 2.25 5.34
N ALA A 85 -17.90 1.24 5.85
CA ALA A 85 -17.41 1.20 7.22
C ALA A 85 -16.37 2.28 7.48
N THR A 86 -15.42 2.54 6.57
CA THR A 86 -14.49 3.66 6.70
C THR A 86 -15.23 5.00 6.72
N LEU A 87 -16.18 5.21 5.79
CA LEU A 87 -16.94 6.46 5.70
C LEU A 87 -17.82 6.72 6.93
N VAL A 88 -18.39 5.67 7.54
CA VAL A 88 -19.22 5.78 8.74
C VAL A 88 -18.37 5.89 10.01
N SER A 89 -17.26 5.16 10.09
CA SER A 89 -16.39 5.16 11.28
C SER A 89 -15.55 6.43 11.39
N TYR A 90 -15.15 7.05 10.28
CA TYR A 90 -14.38 8.29 10.30
C TYR A 90 -15.03 9.42 11.12
N PRO A 91 -16.31 9.81 10.88
CA PRO A 91 -16.95 10.85 11.68
C PRO A 91 -17.16 10.43 13.14
N LEU A 92 -17.31 9.13 13.42
CA LEU A 92 -17.44 8.60 14.78
C LEU A 92 -16.12 8.65 15.56
N PHE A 93 -14.98 8.39 14.91
CA PHE A 93 -13.68 8.51 15.56
C PHE A 93 -13.21 9.95 15.66
N ASN A 94 -13.60 10.80 14.70
CA ASN A 94 -13.31 12.22 14.74
C ASN A 94 -14.12 12.97 15.82
N SER A 95 -15.20 12.39 16.34
CA SER A 95 -15.94 12.96 17.48
C SER A 95 -15.29 12.63 18.84
N VAL A 96 -14.32 11.71 18.88
CA VAL A 96 -13.52 11.41 20.07
C VAL A 96 -12.32 12.34 20.10
N GLU A 97 -12.26 13.22 21.12
CA GLU A 97 -11.20 14.25 21.24
C GLU A 97 -9.79 13.65 21.13
N ALA A 98 -9.56 12.49 21.74
CA ALA A 98 -8.28 11.76 21.67
C ALA A 98 -7.87 11.30 20.26
N LEU A 99 -8.82 10.99 19.37
CA LEU A 99 -8.56 10.55 17.98
C LEU A 99 -8.74 11.67 16.95
N SER A 100 -9.34 12.79 17.34
CA SER A 100 -9.54 13.97 16.50
C SER A 100 -8.25 14.74 16.23
N SER A 101 -7.21 14.51 17.05
CA SER A 101 -5.89 15.08 16.84
C SER A 101 -5.18 14.39 15.66
N ASN A 102 -4.62 15.17 14.74
CA ASN A 102 -3.84 14.69 13.58
C ASN A 102 -4.61 13.72 12.64
N TRP A 103 -3.94 12.68 12.17
CA TRP A 103 -4.45 11.70 11.19
C TRP A 103 -4.96 10.41 11.84
N TYR A 104 -5.03 10.33 13.17
CA TYR A 104 -5.39 9.12 13.91
C TYR A 104 -6.81 8.64 13.59
N GLY A 105 -7.81 9.53 13.61
CA GLY A 105 -9.20 9.17 13.24
C GLY A 105 -9.33 8.60 11.83
N LEU A 106 -8.56 9.14 10.87
CA LEU A 106 -8.52 8.64 9.50
C LEU A 106 -7.80 7.28 9.41
N GLY A 107 -6.65 7.12 10.06
CA GLY A 107 -5.93 5.85 10.02
C GLY A 107 -6.70 4.71 10.70
N VAL A 108 -7.36 4.98 11.83
CA VAL A 108 -8.17 3.96 12.53
C VAL A 108 -9.42 3.58 11.72
N SER A 109 -10.10 4.54 11.08
CA SER A 109 -11.23 4.24 10.18
C SER A 109 -10.81 3.48 8.92
N LEU A 110 -9.62 3.76 8.38
CA LEU A 110 -9.03 2.97 7.30
C LEU A 110 -8.70 1.54 7.75
N LEU A 111 -8.14 1.35 8.94
CA LEU A 111 -7.89 0.02 9.50
C LEU A 111 -9.18 -0.79 9.63
N VAL A 112 -10.29 -0.17 10.06
CA VAL A 112 -11.60 -0.84 10.14
C VAL A 112 -12.07 -1.29 8.77
N GLY A 113 -12.04 -0.41 7.77
CA GLY A 113 -12.48 -0.76 6.41
C GLY A 113 -11.60 -1.82 5.75
N LEU A 114 -10.28 -1.72 5.94
CA LEU A 114 -9.32 -2.69 5.43
C LEU A 114 -9.42 -4.04 6.13
N ALA A 115 -9.71 -4.06 7.45
CA ALA A 115 -9.99 -5.30 8.19
C ALA A 115 -11.22 -6.03 7.63
N ILE A 116 -12.28 -5.30 7.27
CA ILE A 116 -13.48 -5.89 6.62
C ILE A 116 -13.12 -6.47 5.25
N LEU A 117 -12.26 -5.78 4.50
CA LEU A 117 -11.77 -6.26 3.21
C LEU A 117 -10.97 -7.56 3.33
N THR A 118 -10.33 -7.83 4.47
CA THR A 118 -9.58 -9.08 4.71
C THR A 118 -10.45 -10.34 4.81
N VAL A 119 -11.76 -10.18 5.00
CA VAL A 119 -12.72 -11.30 5.15
C VAL A 119 -12.87 -12.07 3.83
N SER A 120 -12.76 -11.39 2.68
CA SER A 120 -12.79 -12.05 1.37
C SER A 120 -11.45 -12.74 1.09
N PRO A 121 -11.44 -14.02 0.66
CA PRO A 121 -10.22 -14.71 0.26
C PRO A 121 -9.45 -14.01 -0.88
N GLY A 122 -10.16 -13.43 -1.86
CA GLY A 122 -9.54 -12.76 -3.00
C GLY A 122 -8.89 -11.43 -2.62
N TRP A 123 -9.47 -10.71 -1.66
CA TRP A 123 -8.97 -9.42 -1.20
C TRP A 123 -8.05 -9.49 -0.01
N ARG A 124 -7.97 -10.64 0.67
CA ARG A 124 -7.24 -10.79 1.94
C ARG A 124 -5.81 -10.27 1.89
N VAL A 125 -5.04 -10.65 0.87
CA VAL A 125 -3.64 -10.24 0.75
C VAL A 125 -3.52 -8.72 0.61
N ILE A 126 -4.34 -8.11 -0.27
CA ILE A 126 -4.35 -6.66 -0.50
C ILE A 126 -4.81 -5.91 0.75
N GLY A 127 -5.85 -6.39 1.42
CA GLY A 127 -6.39 -5.82 2.65
C GLY A 127 -5.40 -5.86 3.80
N VAL A 128 -4.73 -6.99 4.02
CA VAL A 128 -3.74 -7.15 5.11
C VAL A 128 -2.51 -6.28 4.86
N ILE A 129 -1.98 -6.25 3.63
CA ILE A 129 -0.80 -5.42 3.31
C ILE A 129 -1.14 -3.94 3.45
N SER A 130 -2.28 -3.50 2.93
CA SER A 130 -2.73 -2.11 3.07
C SER A 130 -2.96 -1.75 4.54
N ALA A 131 -3.55 -2.67 5.32
CA ALA A 131 -3.74 -2.47 6.75
C ALA A 131 -2.41 -2.36 7.50
N ALA A 132 -1.41 -3.14 7.13
CA ALA A 132 -0.06 -3.06 7.70
C ALA A 132 0.61 -1.71 7.42
N MET A 133 0.38 -1.11 6.25
CA MET A 133 0.86 0.24 5.90
C MET A 133 0.12 1.33 6.69
N THR A 134 -1.20 1.21 6.87
CA THR A 134 -1.94 2.16 7.72
C THR A 134 -1.54 2.03 9.19
N LEU A 135 -1.30 0.80 9.66
CA LEU A 135 -0.80 0.56 11.02
C LEU A 135 0.59 1.19 11.22
N PHE A 136 1.47 1.07 10.23
CA PHE A 136 2.79 1.71 10.28
C PHE A 136 2.67 3.21 10.55
N GLY A 137 1.85 3.91 9.76
CA GLY A 137 1.65 5.35 9.90
C GLY A 137 1.10 5.75 11.26
N LEU A 138 0.13 4.99 11.79
CA LEU A 138 -0.43 5.23 13.11
C LEU A 138 0.58 5.00 14.25
N LEU A 139 1.39 3.95 14.15
CA LEU A 139 2.38 3.62 15.19
C LEU A 139 3.62 4.50 15.10
N LEU A 140 3.95 5.06 13.94
CA LEU A 140 5.18 5.83 13.76
C LEU A 140 5.18 7.09 14.65
N ASP A 141 4.04 7.79 14.72
CA ASP A 141 3.93 9.04 15.48
C ASP A 141 3.91 8.83 17.01
N THR A 142 3.37 7.71 17.50
CA THR A 142 3.24 7.43 18.95
C THR A 142 4.23 6.40 19.48
N GLY A 143 4.43 5.31 18.75
CA GLY A 143 5.27 4.17 19.13
C GLY A 143 6.71 4.28 18.65
N GLY A 144 7.00 5.20 17.74
CA GLY A 144 8.32 5.33 17.12
C GLY A 144 8.62 4.21 16.12
N LEU A 145 9.81 4.30 15.52
CA LEU A 145 10.21 3.50 14.38
C LEU A 145 10.23 2.00 14.67
N PHE A 146 10.71 1.58 15.85
CA PHE A 146 10.88 0.16 16.15
C PHE A 146 9.54 -0.56 16.31
N LEU A 147 8.59 0.06 17.03
CA LEU A 147 7.25 -0.49 17.18
C LEU A 147 6.48 -0.48 15.85
N ALA A 148 6.63 0.58 15.04
CA ALA A 148 6.01 0.65 13.73
C ALA A 148 6.50 -0.47 12.80
N ILE A 149 7.82 -0.69 12.70
CA ILE A 149 8.41 -1.77 11.90
C ILE A 149 7.92 -3.14 12.40
N ALA A 150 8.00 -3.40 13.70
CA ALA A 150 7.58 -4.67 14.27
C ALA A 150 6.09 -4.94 14.02
N GLY A 151 5.22 -3.95 14.27
CA GLY A 151 3.77 -4.04 14.05
C GLY A 151 3.42 -4.34 12.59
N THR A 152 4.04 -3.62 11.66
CA THR A 152 3.80 -3.82 10.22
C THR A 152 4.24 -5.20 9.76
N ILE A 153 5.41 -5.68 10.18
CA ILE A 153 5.88 -7.03 9.81
C ILE A 153 4.97 -8.11 10.39
N LEU A 154 4.53 -7.95 11.65
CA LEU A 154 3.61 -8.91 12.29
C LEU A 154 2.26 -8.97 11.57
N VAL A 155 1.68 -7.81 11.21
CA VAL A 155 0.42 -7.79 10.45
C VAL A 155 0.62 -8.35 9.04
N ALA A 156 1.70 -7.98 8.35
CA ALA A 156 2.01 -8.50 7.02
C ALA A 156 2.22 -10.03 7.01
N ALA A 157 2.80 -10.59 8.08
CA ALA A 157 2.96 -12.03 8.20
C ALA A 157 1.63 -12.81 8.24
N PHE A 158 0.52 -12.18 8.62
CA PHE A 158 -0.81 -12.81 8.56
C PHE A 158 -1.39 -12.88 7.14
N ALA A 159 -0.78 -12.20 6.16
CA ALA A 159 -1.24 -12.24 4.77
C ALA A 159 -1.10 -13.66 4.18
N ASP A 160 -0.09 -14.42 4.61
CA ASP A 160 0.17 -15.77 4.12
C ASP A 160 0.42 -16.76 5.27
N ARG A 161 -0.25 -17.90 5.21
CA ARG A 161 -0.25 -18.93 6.27
C ARG A 161 1.02 -19.79 6.30
N SER A 162 1.94 -19.64 5.34
CA SER A 162 3.15 -20.47 5.24
C SER A 162 4.32 -20.00 6.14
N HIS A 163 4.21 -18.85 6.78
CA HIS A 163 5.34 -18.20 7.46
C HIS A 163 5.79 -18.95 8.72
N ARG A 164 7.10 -19.22 8.83
CA ARG A 164 7.71 -19.77 10.04
C ARG A 164 7.88 -18.63 11.07
N PRO A 165 7.40 -18.76 12.31
CA PRO A 165 7.45 -17.67 13.30
C PRO A 165 8.88 -17.23 13.64
N LEU A 166 9.84 -18.16 13.61
CA LEU A 166 11.26 -17.84 13.81
C LEU A 166 11.82 -16.98 12.67
N GLY A 167 11.35 -17.19 11.43
CA GLY A 167 11.73 -16.38 10.27
C GLY A 167 11.19 -14.95 10.36
N VAL A 168 9.94 -14.80 10.85
CA VAL A 168 9.34 -13.48 11.08
C VAL A 168 10.10 -12.73 12.17
N ALA A 169 10.45 -13.39 13.29
CA ALA A 169 11.25 -12.77 14.34
C ALA A 169 12.63 -12.35 13.84
N GLY A 170 13.31 -13.21 13.06
CA GLY A 170 14.58 -12.86 12.42
C GLY A 170 14.47 -11.66 11.49
N LEU A 171 13.40 -11.58 10.69
CA LEU A 171 13.13 -10.45 9.80
C LEU A 171 12.90 -9.15 10.57
N ILE A 172 12.15 -9.19 11.67
CA ILE A 172 11.92 -8.03 12.55
C ILE A 172 13.25 -7.51 13.10
N VAL A 173 14.06 -8.39 13.69
CA VAL A 173 15.36 -8.00 14.26
C VAL A 173 16.28 -7.44 13.17
N PHE A 174 16.35 -8.10 12.01
CA PHE A 174 17.17 -7.65 10.90
C PHE A 174 16.75 -6.28 10.38
N LEU A 175 15.46 -6.06 10.11
CA LEU A 175 14.97 -4.78 9.60
C LEU A 175 15.10 -3.65 10.62
N ILE A 176 14.85 -3.92 11.91
CA ILE A 176 15.09 -2.95 12.98
C ILE A 176 16.56 -2.54 13.01
N ALA A 177 17.49 -3.51 12.98
CA ALA A 177 18.92 -3.24 12.99
C ALA A 177 19.36 -2.45 11.75
N LEU A 178 18.86 -2.81 10.57
CA LEU A 178 19.15 -2.12 9.31
C LEU A 178 18.63 -0.68 9.33
N CYS A 179 17.38 -0.45 9.76
CA CYS A 179 16.81 0.88 9.85
C CYS A 179 17.52 1.74 10.90
N TRP A 180 17.89 1.16 12.06
CA TRP A 180 18.69 1.84 13.07
C TRP A 180 20.06 2.26 12.51
N TRP A 181 20.73 1.35 11.78
CA TRP A 181 22.02 1.64 11.17
C TRP A 181 21.91 2.79 10.15
N VAL A 182 20.98 2.69 9.21
CA VAL A 182 20.79 3.71 8.16
C VAL A 182 20.43 5.07 8.77
N PHE A 183 19.42 5.15 9.64
CA PHE A 183 18.94 6.46 10.10
C PHE A 183 19.87 7.15 11.09
N ILE A 184 20.53 6.40 11.97
CA ILE A 184 21.33 7.01 13.03
C ILE A 184 22.78 7.15 12.60
N LYS A 185 23.39 6.12 12.00
CA LYS A 185 24.82 6.18 11.65
C LYS A 185 25.05 6.87 10.31
N GLU A 186 24.22 6.58 9.31
CA GLU A 186 24.49 7.03 7.94
C GLU A 186 23.87 8.41 7.67
N LEU A 187 22.60 8.60 8.05
CA LEU A 187 21.88 9.84 7.77
C LEU A 187 21.96 10.90 8.88
N ASP A 188 22.36 10.54 10.11
CA ASP A 188 22.37 11.41 11.30
C ASP A 188 21.03 12.16 11.53
N ILE A 189 19.91 11.53 11.15
CA ILE A 189 18.56 12.11 11.32
C ILE A 189 17.98 11.65 12.66
N ARG A 190 17.42 12.59 13.42
CA ARG A 190 16.71 12.32 14.68
C ARG A 190 15.29 11.83 14.41
N VAL A 191 15.14 10.52 14.26
CA VAL A 191 13.82 9.83 14.22
C VAL A 191 13.47 9.33 15.62
N ALA A 192 12.19 9.40 16.01
CA ALA A 192 11.72 8.82 17.27
C ALA A 192 11.82 7.28 17.21
N ILE A 193 12.73 6.69 17.99
CA ILE A 193 12.99 5.24 18.00
C ILE A 193 12.02 4.52 18.95
N TRP A 194 11.73 5.16 20.08
CA TRP A 194 10.93 4.66 21.19
C TRP A 194 9.70 5.56 21.40
N PRO A 195 8.63 5.04 22.04
CA PRO A 195 7.44 5.82 22.30
C PRO A 195 7.77 7.03 23.17
N THR A 196 7.33 8.20 22.71
CA THR A 196 7.43 9.46 23.45
C THR A 196 6.08 9.71 24.10
N PHE A 197 5.92 9.20 25.33
CA PHE A 197 4.76 9.50 26.18
C PHE A 197 4.87 10.91 26.76
#